data_AF-A0AAV5WVX4-F1
#
_entry.id   AF-A0AAV5WVX4-F1
#
_cell.length_a   1.000
_cell.length_b   1.000
_cell.length_c   1.000
_cell.angle_alpha   90.00
_cell.angle_beta   90.00
_cell.angle_gamma   90.00
#
_symmetry.space_group_name_H-M   'P 1'
#
loop_
_entity.id
_entity.type
_entity.pdbx_description
1 polymer ?
#
loop_
_entity_poly.entity_id
_entity_poly.type
_entity_poly.pdbx_seq_one_letter_code
_entity_poly.pdbx_strand_id
1 'polypeptide(L)'
;LAVFSFFCLFFVVVPQGIVYSSVFCRAIGISGSKLEWIKKYKTLVDNLNKDKTLQAQITRATNFLNNNYKNLYTISGKDTLSGFVSGTQKSLETRWRITTYLKGLLAKIKPNLGASKFTEIKNLLWATDKSKKNNISYYYNTWKMEMLDAIPDAKKAKIRQVITNWESADNTFADDMKSWYPGKGFSGCGMN
;
A
#
# COMPACT_ATOMS: atom_id res chain seq x y z
N LEU A 1 -4.29 36.18 21.27
CA LEU A 1 -3.22 35.16 21.08
C LEU A 1 -3.73 34.10 20.11
N ALA A 2 -3.28 34.12 18.86
CA ALA A 2 -3.58 33.07 17.89
C ALA A 2 -2.56 31.94 18.06
N VAL A 3 -2.99 30.79 18.57
CA VAL A 3 -2.16 29.59 18.64
C VAL A 3 -2.12 28.99 17.24
N PHE A 4 -1.10 29.37 16.46
CA PHE A 4 -0.68 28.63 15.27
C PHE A 4 -0.18 27.26 15.74
N SER A 5 -1.09 26.28 15.81
CA SER A 5 -0.71 24.87 15.93
C SER A 5 0.05 24.49 14.67
N PHE A 6 1.37 24.52 14.78
CA PHE A 6 2.30 23.83 13.90
C PHE A 6 1.85 22.37 13.78
N PHE A 7 1.09 22.07 12.73
CA PHE A 7 1.08 20.73 12.15
C PHE A 7 2.46 20.53 11.54
N CYS A 8 3.47 20.27 12.39
CA CYS A 8 4.64 19.53 11.98
C CYS A 8 4.12 18.18 11.50
N LEU A 9 3.83 18.10 10.21
CA LEU A 9 3.78 16.88 9.44
C LEU A 9 5.13 16.22 9.64
N PHE A 10 5.28 15.49 10.73
CA PHE A 10 6.25 14.42 10.82
C PHE A 10 5.95 13.56 9.60
N PHE A 11 6.77 13.70 8.56
CA PHE A 11 6.91 12.70 7.52
C PHE A 11 7.44 11.46 8.24
N VAL A 12 6.55 10.76 8.94
CA VAL A 12 6.87 9.47 9.52
C VAL A 12 7.17 8.61 8.30
N VAL A 13 8.46 8.46 8.06
CA VAL A 13 9.04 7.52 7.15
C VAL A 13 8.53 6.16 7.58
N VAL A 14 7.72 5.53 6.75
CA VAL A 14 7.23 4.20 7.08
C VAL A 14 7.35 3.30 5.86
N PRO A 15 7.85 2.06 6.03
CA PRO A 15 7.77 1.02 5.01
C PRO A 15 6.38 0.98 4.36
N GLN A 16 6.35 0.97 3.03
CA GLN A 16 5.10 0.78 2.28
C GLN A 16 4.50 -0.62 2.49
N GLY A 17 5.25 -1.56 3.08
CA GLY A 17 4.78 -2.91 3.39
C GLY A 17 4.39 -3.69 2.14
N ILE A 18 5.10 -3.46 1.03
CA ILE A 18 4.86 -4.13 -0.24
C ILE A 18 5.15 -5.62 -0.08
N VAL A 19 4.18 -6.46 -0.38
CA VAL A 19 4.28 -7.92 -0.36
C VAL A 19 4.74 -8.39 -1.74
N TYR A 20 5.58 -9.43 -1.78
CA TYR A 20 6.13 -9.97 -3.04
C TYR A 20 5.06 -10.41 -4.04
N SER A 21 3.94 -10.95 -3.57
CA SER A 21 2.83 -11.41 -4.42
C SER A 21 1.75 -10.35 -4.65
N SER A 22 2.02 -9.09 -4.31
CA SER A 22 1.09 -7.96 -4.53
C SER A 22 0.96 -7.59 -6.01
N VAL A 23 -0.02 -6.74 -6.33
CA VAL A 23 -0.20 -6.19 -7.69
C VAL A 23 1.08 -5.55 -8.25
N PHE A 24 1.97 -5.07 -7.37
CA PHE A 24 3.26 -4.51 -7.76
C PHE A 24 4.13 -5.46 -8.57
N CYS A 25 4.02 -6.79 -8.36
CA CYS A 25 4.78 -7.75 -9.17
C CYS A 25 4.40 -7.70 -10.65
N ARG A 26 3.14 -7.41 -10.98
CA ARG A 26 2.70 -7.21 -12.37
C ARG A 26 3.27 -5.92 -12.95
N ALA A 27 3.30 -4.85 -12.16
CA ALA A 27 3.84 -3.56 -12.58
C ALA A 27 5.34 -3.63 -12.94
N ILE A 28 6.10 -4.50 -12.26
CA ILE A 28 7.52 -4.77 -12.55
C ILE A 28 7.69 -5.80 -13.69
N GLY A 29 6.63 -6.51 -14.11
CA GLY A 29 6.73 -7.48 -15.19
C GLY A 29 7.44 -8.79 -14.83
N ILE A 30 7.45 -9.15 -13.54
CA ILE A 30 8.18 -10.34 -13.08
C ILE A 30 7.42 -11.65 -13.30
N SER A 31 6.10 -11.59 -13.58
CA SER A 31 5.26 -12.77 -13.77
C SER A 31 5.79 -13.65 -14.91
N GLY A 32 6.01 -14.95 -14.65
CA GLY A 32 6.56 -15.89 -15.64
C GLY A 32 8.07 -15.80 -15.85
N SER A 33 8.79 -14.97 -15.08
CA SER A 33 10.25 -14.88 -15.16
C SER A 33 10.94 -16.08 -14.49
N LYS A 34 12.20 -16.36 -14.86
CA LYS A 34 12.99 -17.43 -14.25
C LYS A 34 13.17 -17.20 -12.74
N LEU A 35 13.38 -18.29 -11.99
CA LEU A 35 13.51 -18.27 -10.52
C LEU A 35 14.58 -17.29 -10.01
N GLU A 36 15.70 -17.16 -10.71
CA GLU A 36 16.77 -16.21 -10.36
C GLU A 36 16.28 -14.75 -10.36
N TRP A 37 15.38 -14.40 -11.27
CA TRP A 37 14.81 -13.06 -11.38
C TRP A 37 13.73 -12.84 -10.34
N ILE A 38 12.95 -13.87 -10.01
CA ILE A 38 12.04 -13.85 -8.87
C ILE A 38 12.81 -13.55 -7.57
N LYS A 39 13.98 -14.15 -7.36
CA LYS A 39 14.85 -13.85 -6.20
C LYS A 39 15.31 -12.40 -6.20
N LYS A 40 15.81 -11.88 -7.33
CA LYS A 40 16.22 -10.47 -7.45
C LYS A 40 15.06 -9.50 -7.22
N TYR A 41 13.84 -9.84 -7.65
CA TYR A 41 12.64 -9.08 -7.37
C TYR A 41 12.29 -9.07 -5.87
N LYS A 42 12.39 -10.20 -5.16
CA LYS A 42 12.19 -10.24 -3.71
C LYS A 42 13.17 -9.29 -2.99
N THR A 43 14.45 -9.32 -3.39
CA THR A 43 15.46 -8.37 -2.90
C THR A 43 15.13 -6.91 -3.23
N LEU A 44 14.62 -6.63 -4.44
CA LEU A 44 14.12 -5.30 -4.80
C LEU A 44 13.03 -4.85 -3.82
N VAL A 45 12.01 -5.68 -3.60
CA VAL A 45 10.88 -5.34 -2.70
C VAL A 45 11.35 -5.12 -1.26
N ASP A 46 12.28 -5.93 -0.75
CA ASP A 46 12.87 -5.71 0.57
C ASP A 46 13.56 -4.35 0.68
N ASN A 47 14.29 -3.97 -0.36
CA ASN A 47 14.97 -2.67 -0.41
C ASN A 47 13.98 -1.52 -0.57
N LEU A 48 12.93 -1.67 -1.38
CA LEU A 48 11.85 -0.69 -1.49
C LEU A 48 11.15 -0.48 -0.14
N ASN A 49 10.96 -1.53 0.66
CA ASN A 49 10.39 -1.40 1.99
C ASN A 49 11.34 -0.73 3.00
N LYS A 50 12.66 -0.69 2.73
CA LYS A 50 13.64 0.04 3.56
C LYS A 50 13.81 1.50 3.13
N ASP A 51 13.49 1.81 1.88
CA ASP A 51 13.58 3.17 1.35
C ASP A 51 12.63 4.12 2.09
N LYS A 52 13.17 5.29 2.44
CA LYS A 52 12.48 6.24 3.33
C LYS A 52 11.55 7.21 2.60
N THR A 53 11.69 7.32 1.28
CA THR A 53 10.96 8.28 0.46
C THR A 53 10.43 7.61 -0.78
N LEU A 54 9.29 8.11 -1.26
CA LEU A 54 8.71 7.70 -2.54
C LEU A 54 9.70 7.89 -3.70
N GLN A 55 10.46 8.98 -3.71
CA GLN A 55 11.47 9.23 -4.73
C GLN A 55 12.57 8.15 -4.73
N ALA A 56 13.06 7.74 -3.55
CA ALA A 56 14.05 6.68 -3.46
C ALA A 56 13.51 5.34 -3.99
N GLN A 57 12.24 5.03 -3.69
CA GLN A 57 11.56 3.84 -4.20
C GLN A 57 11.41 3.87 -5.71
N ILE A 58 10.95 4.99 -6.27
CA ILE A 58 10.81 5.17 -7.73
C ILE A 58 12.18 5.01 -8.40
N THR A 59 13.20 5.72 -7.92
CA THR A 59 14.56 5.63 -8.45
C THR A 59 15.07 4.18 -8.44
N ARG A 60 14.90 3.46 -7.33
CA ARG A 60 15.35 2.08 -7.21
C ARG A 60 14.62 1.15 -8.18
N ALA A 61 13.30 1.25 -8.27
CA ALA A 61 12.50 0.41 -9.14
C ALA A 61 12.76 0.69 -10.62
N THR A 62 12.91 1.97 -11.00
CA THR A 62 13.30 2.37 -12.35
C THR A 62 14.69 1.87 -12.73
N ASN A 63 15.67 1.99 -11.83
CA ASN A 63 17.01 1.45 -12.07
C ASN A 63 16.99 -0.08 -12.22
N PHE A 64 16.19 -0.77 -11.42
CA PHE A 64 16.00 -2.21 -11.57
C PHE A 64 15.47 -2.56 -12.96
N LEU A 65 14.40 -1.91 -13.42
CA LEU A 65 13.83 -2.15 -14.74
C LEU A 65 14.83 -1.85 -15.86
N ASN A 66 15.43 -0.66 -15.87
CA ASN A 66 16.39 -0.24 -16.90
C ASN A 66 17.57 -1.20 -17.04
N ASN A 67 18.07 -1.74 -15.93
CA ASN A 67 19.23 -2.63 -15.93
C ASN A 67 18.89 -4.09 -16.22
N ASN A 68 17.62 -4.50 -16.07
CA ASN A 68 17.27 -5.93 -16.06
C ASN A 68 16.13 -6.31 -17.02
N TYR A 69 15.47 -5.37 -17.69
CA TYR A 69 14.23 -5.61 -18.45
C TYR A 69 14.28 -6.78 -19.42
N LYS A 70 15.42 -7.00 -20.11
CA LYS A 70 15.58 -8.11 -21.06
C LYS A 70 15.41 -9.50 -20.44
N ASN A 71 15.51 -9.59 -19.11
CA ASN A 71 15.37 -10.84 -18.38
C ASN A 71 14.00 -10.99 -17.70
N LEU A 72 13.14 -9.98 -17.82
CA LEU A 72 11.80 -9.98 -17.27
C LEU A 72 10.85 -10.47 -18.37
N TYR A 73 10.13 -11.56 -18.10
CA TYR A 73 9.36 -12.30 -19.10
C TYR A 73 8.39 -11.44 -19.90
N THR A 74 7.80 -10.42 -19.28
CA THR A 74 6.77 -9.60 -19.93
C THR A 74 7.31 -8.38 -20.68
N ILE A 75 8.63 -8.13 -20.69
CA ILE A 75 9.21 -6.94 -21.31
C ILE A 75 10.06 -7.35 -22.52
N SER A 76 9.49 -7.25 -23.72
CA SER A 76 10.10 -7.71 -24.98
C SER A 76 11.14 -6.75 -25.54
N GLY A 77 11.15 -5.48 -25.13
CA GLY A 77 12.09 -4.49 -25.64
C GLY A 77 11.96 -3.11 -25.00
N LYS A 78 12.81 -2.17 -25.45
CA LYS A 78 12.82 -0.78 -24.96
C LYS A 78 11.47 -0.07 -25.16
N ASP A 79 10.77 -0.37 -26.24
CA ASP A 79 9.48 0.25 -26.55
C ASP A 79 8.41 -0.12 -25.52
N THR A 80 8.48 -1.34 -24.98
CA THR A 80 7.60 -1.78 -23.89
C THR A 80 8.10 -1.33 -22.50
N LEU A 81 9.42 -1.16 -22.32
CA LEU A 81 10.04 -0.80 -21.04
C LEU A 81 9.48 0.50 -20.45
N SER A 82 9.27 1.52 -21.28
CA SER A 82 8.73 2.82 -20.83
C SER A 82 7.38 2.65 -20.13
N GLY A 83 6.49 1.82 -20.69
CA GLY A 83 5.19 1.50 -20.10
C GLY A 83 5.32 0.80 -18.74
N PHE A 84 6.27 -0.13 -18.59
CA PHE A 84 6.54 -0.79 -17.30
C PHE A 84 7.14 0.16 -16.26
N VAL A 85 8.02 1.08 -16.66
CA VAL A 85 8.57 2.12 -15.79
C VAL A 85 7.44 3.02 -15.29
N SER A 86 6.60 3.55 -16.19
CA SER A 86 5.45 4.39 -15.81
C SER A 86 4.45 3.64 -14.93
N GLY A 87 4.13 2.38 -15.25
CA GLY A 87 3.23 1.54 -14.45
C GLY A 87 3.78 1.25 -13.05
N THR A 88 5.09 1.02 -12.94
CA THR A 88 5.80 0.82 -11.67
C THR A 88 5.79 2.07 -10.81
N GLN A 89 6.08 3.23 -11.41
CA GLN A 89 6.02 4.52 -10.71
C GLN A 89 4.61 4.79 -10.18
N LYS A 90 3.59 4.74 -11.06
CA LYS A 90 2.19 4.92 -10.67
C LYS A 90 1.80 3.96 -9.55
N SER A 91 2.34 2.74 -9.58
CA SER A 91 2.07 1.77 -8.54
C SER A 91 2.67 2.20 -7.19
N LEU A 92 3.95 2.55 -7.14
CA LEU A 92 4.58 3.01 -5.90
C LEU A 92 3.89 4.26 -5.32
N GLU A 93 3.49 5.20 -6.17
CA GLU A 93 2.73 6.39 -5.78
C GLU A 93 1.38 6.04 -5.17
N THR A 94 0.62 5.15 -5.82
CA THR A 94 -0.71 4.71 -5.36
C THR A 94 -0.60 4.02 -4.01
N ARG A 95 0.37 3.10 -3.86
CA ARG A 95 0.59 2.41 -2.58
C ARG A 95 1.03 3.39 -1.49
N TRP A 96 1.85 4.39 -1.81
CA TRP A 96 2.22 5.45 -0.88
C TRP A 96 0.99 6.22 -0.38
N ARG A 97 0.10 6.65 -1.28
CA ARG A 97 -1.15 7.33 -0.92
C ARG A 97 -2.07 6.46 -0.07
N ILE A 98 -2.30 5.19 -0.45
CA ILE A 98 -3.09 4.23 0.34
C ILE A 98 -2.55 4.09 1.76
N THR A 99 -1.24 3.85 1.91
CA THR A 99 -0.67 3.66 3.26
C THR A 99 -0.69 4.93 4.10
N THR A 100 -0.55 6.10 3.47
CA THR A 100 -0.66 7.41 4.12
C THR A 100 -2.09 7.63 4.60
N TYR A 101 -3.07 7.40 3.74
CA TYR A 101 -4.49 7.48 4.06
C TYR A 101 -4.85 6.61 5.26
N LEU A 102 -4.46 5.33 5.23
CA LEU A 102 -4.75 4.38 6.29
C LEU A 102 -4.11 4.76 7.63
N LYS A 103 -2.87 5.27 7.62
CA LYS A 103 -2.21 5.75 8.84
C LYS A 103 -2.87 7.01 9.38
N GLY A 104 -3.31 7.91 8.50
CA GLY A 104 -4.09 9.09 8.86
C GLY A 104 -5.38 8.70 9.57
N LEU A 105 -6.13 7.75 8.99
CA LEU A 105 -7.34 7.20 9.61
C LEU A 105 -7.05 6.57 10.98
N LEU A 106 -6.02 5.72 11.07
CA LEU A 106 -5.58 5.14 12.35
C LEU A 106 -5.25 6.23 13.39
N ALA A 107 -4.56 7.30 12.99
CA ALA A 107 -4.24 8.41 13.89
C ALA A 107 -5.50 9.16 14.37
N LYS A 108 -6.53 9.29 13.53
CA LYS A 108 -7.81 9.94 13.90
C LYS A 108 -8.67 9.07 14.81
N ILE A 109 -8.64 7.75 14.66
CA ILE A 109 -9.38 6.84 15.56
C ILE A 109 -8.67 6.64 16.90
N LYS A 110 -7.33 6.73 16.93
CA LYS A 110 -6.49 6.45 18.12
C LYS A 110 -6.98 7.11 19.41
N PRO A 111 -7.34 8.41 19.46
CA PRO A 111 -7.77 9.07 20.71
C PRO A 111 -9.08 8.51 21.29
N ASN A 112 -9.87 7.81 20.48
CA ASN A 112 -11.15 7.23 20.87
C ASN A 112 -11.03 5.78 21.35
N LEU A 113 -9.82 5.21 21.30
CA LEU A 113 -9.53 3.83 21.66
C LEU A 113 -8.49 3.79 22.79
N GLY A 114 -8.61 2.81 23.69
CA GLY A 114 -7.53 2.49 24.62
C GLY A 114 -6.29 1.97 23.87
N ALA A 115 -5.10 2.16 24.44
CA ALA A 115 -3.83 1.82 23.77
C ALA A 115 -3.73 0.35 23.33
N SER A 116 -4.21 -0.59 24.15
CA SER A 116 -4.26 -2.02 23.82
C SER A 116 -5.15 -2.27 22.61
N LYS A 117 -6.39 -1.76 22.64
CA LYS A 117 -7.35 -1.92 21.54
C LYS A 117 -6.88 -1.23 20.25
N PHE A 118 -6.27 -0.06 20.34
CA PHE A 118 -5.65 0.59 19.18
C PHE A 118 -4.56 -0.28 18.55
N THR A 119 -3.73 -0.92 19.37
CA THR A 119 -2.67 -1.83 18.89
C THR A 119 -3.26 -3.03 18.16
N GLU A 120 -4.32 -3.64 18.72
CA GLU A 120 -5.07 -4.73 18.09
C GLU A 120 -5.63 -4.33 16.72
N ILE A 121 -6.36 -3.21 16.64
CA ILE A 121 -6.96 -2.70 15.38
C ILE A 121 -5.89 -2.37 14.33
N LYS A 122 -4.79 -1.75 14.75
CA LYS A 122 -3.65 -1.45 13.87
C LYS A 122 -3.04 -2.74 13.32
N ASN A 123 -2.86 -3.76 14.16
CA ASN A 123 -2.29 -5.04 13.74
C ASN A 123 -3.24 -5.77 12.79
N LEU A 124 -4.54 -5.74 13.07
CA LEU A 124 -5.58 -6.27 12.19
C LEU A 124 -5.50 -5.64 10.80
N LEU A 125 -5.40 -4.31 10.70
CA LEU A 125 -5.28 -3.62 9.41
C LEU A 125 -4.13 -4.15 8.56
N TRP A 126 -2.93 -4.18 9.14
CA TRP A 126 -1.72 -4.56 8.40
C TRP A 126 -1.64 -6.06 8.13
N ALA A 127 -2.22 -6.89 8.99
CA ALA A 127 -2.37 -8.32 8.74
C ALA A 127 -3.30 -8.57 7.55
N THR A 128 -4.45 -7.90 7.49
CA THR A 128 -5.42 -8.05 6.39
C THR A 128 -4.88 -7.45 5.09
N ASP A 129 -4.20 -6.32 5.14
CA ASP A 129 -3.47 -5.74 4.00
C ASP A 129 -2.46 -6.74 3.40
N LYS A 130 -1.66 -7.38 4.25
CA LYS A 130 -0.70 -8.40 3.82
C LYS A 130 -1.40 -9.64 3.23
N SER A 131 -2.45 -10.15 3.91
CA SER A 131 -3.15 -11.37 3.48
C SER A 131 -3.88 -11.19 2.14
N LYS A 132 -4.37 -9.97 1.87
CA LYS A 132 -4.96 -9.60 0.58
C LYS A 132 -3.94 -9.04 -0.43
N LYS A 133 -2.64 -9.28 -0.21
CA LYS A 133 -1.57 -8.95 -1.17
C LYS A 133 -1.56 -7.46 -1.53
N ASN A 134 -1.75 -6.62 -0.52
CA ASN A 134 -1.91 -5.17 -0.58
C ASN A 134 -3.10 -4.66 -1.41
N ASN A 135 -4.06 -5.53 -1.78
CA ASN A 135 -5.25 -5.13 -2.52
C ASN A 135 -6.32 -4.52 -1.60
N ILE A 136 -6.24 -3.20 -1.43
CA ILE A 136 -7.15 -2.39 -0.60
C ILE A 136 -8.62 -2.61 -0.91
N SER A 137 -8.97 -2.81 -2.19
CA SER A 137 -10.35 -3.07 -2.63
C SER A 137 -10.91 -4.40 -2.08
N TYR A 138 -10.05 -5.32 -1.66
CA TYR A 138 -10.44 -6.61 -1.08
C TYR A 138 -10.49 -6.66 0.44
N TYR A 139 -10.03 -5.61 1.13
CA TYR A 139 -10.04 -5.64 2.59
C TYR A 139 -10.59 -4.40 3.27
N TYR A 140 -10.60 -3.23 2.65
CA TYR A 140 -10.88 -2.00 3.39
C TYR A 140 -12.23 -2.02 4.11
N ASN A 141 -13.30 -2.41 3.41
CA ASN A 141 -14.63 -2.50 4.01
C ASN A 141 -14.74 -3.63 5.04
N THR A 142 -14.14 -4.79 4.76
CA THR A 142 -14.09 -5.91 5.71
C THR A 142 -13.36 -5.52 7.01
N TRP A 143 -12.18 -4.92 6.89
CA TRP A 143 -11.42 -4.41 8.02
C TRP A 143 -12.21 -3.36 8.83
N LYS A 144 -12.93 -2.44 8.16
CA LYS A 144 -13.79 -1.47 8.86
C LYS A 144 -14.87 -2.16 9.70
N MET A 145 -15.51 -3.20 9.17
CA MET A 145 -16.53 -3.97 9.90
C MET A 145 -15.91 -4.71 11.08
N GLU A 146 -14.84 -5.48 10.86
CA GLU A 146 -14.14 -6.23 11.92
C GLU A 146 -13.61 -5.31 13.03
N MET A 147 -13.06 -4.14 12.67
CA MET A 147 -12.64 -3.14 13.63
C MET A 147 -13.81 -2.63 14.47
N LEU A 148 -14.95 -2.34 13.84
CA LEU A 148 -16.15 -1.88 14.55
C LEU A 148 -16.70 -2.96 15.48
N ASP A 149 -16.64 -4.24 15.08
CA ASP A 149 -17.10 -5.35 15.91
C ASP A 149 -16.17 -5.62 17.10
N ALA A 150 -14.87 -5.36 16.94
CA ALA A 150 -13.86 -5.54 17.98
C ALA A 150 -13.86 -4.45 19.08
N ILE A 151 -14.68 -3.40 18.96
CA ILE A 151 -14.74 -2.29 19.94
C ILE A 151 -16.10 -2.25 20.68
N PRO A 152 -16.14 -1.69 21.91
CA PRO A 152 -17.39 -1.54 22.66
C PRO A 152 -18.44 -0.70 21.92
N ASP A 153 -19.73 -1.05 22.05
CA ASP A 153 -20.84 -0.35 21.40
C ASP A 153 -20.85 1.15 21.67
N ALA A 154 -20.55 1.56 22.91
CA ALA A 154 -20.46 2.96 23.32
C ALA A 154 -19.43 3.79 22.53
N LYS A 155 -18.47 3.14 21.84
CA LYS A 155 -17.47 3.80 20.99
C LYS A 155 -17.82 3.76 19.50
N LYS A 156 -18.67 2.83 19.06
CA LYS A 156 -18.94 2.58 17.63
C LYS A 156 -19.47 3.81 16.91
N ALA A 157 -20.44 4.53 17.50
CA ALA A 157 -21.03 5.72 16.88
C ALA A 157 -19.98 6.80 16.60
N LYS A 158 -19.10 7.08 17.58
CA LYS A 158 -18.05 8.08 17.44
C LYS A 158 -17.01 7.67 16.39
N ILE A 159 -16.59 6.41 16.39
CA ILE A 159 -15.65 5.89 15.41
C ILE A 159 -16.22 5.92 14.00
N ARG A 160 -17.50 5.54 13.81
CA ARG A 160 -18.18 5.67 12.51
C ARG A 160 -18.16 7.11 12.01
N GLN A 161 -18.48 8.09 12.86
CA GLN A 161 -18.42 9.50 12.50
C GLN A 161 -17.01 9.92 12.08
N VAL A 162 -15.96 9.49 12.78
CA VAL A 162 -14.57 9.78 12.41
C VAL A 162 -14.23 9.21 11.03
N ILE A 163 -14.63 7.97 10.76
CA ILE A 163 -14.40 7.32 9.46
C ILE A 163 -15.13 8.07 8.34
N THR A 164 -16.42 8.37 8.52
CA THR A 164 -17.22 9.10 7.53
C THR A 164 -16.60 10.47 7.23
N ASN A 165 -16.18 11.21 8.25
CA ASN A 165 -15.54 12.51 8.04
C ASN A 165 -14.19 12.38 7.32
N TRP A 166 -13.42 11.33 7.62
CA TRP A 166 -12.13 11.07 6.96
C TRP A 166 -12.32 10.67 5.49
N GLU A 167 -13.27 9.79 5.20
CA GLU A 167 -13.62 9.36 3.85
C GLU A 167 -14.14 10.52 3.00
N SER A 168 -15.04 11.35 3.54
CA SER A 168 -15.58 12.50 2.82
C SER A 168 -14.55 13.60 2.55
N ALA A 169 -13.45 13.65 3.32
CA ALA A 169 -12.39 14.64 3.15
C ALA A 169 -11.36 14.25 2.08
N ASP A 170 -11.32 12.99 1.63
CA ASP A 170 -10.40 12.50 0.61
C ASP A 170 -11.17 11.94 -0.58
N ASN A 171 -11.29 12.76 -1.63
CA ASN A 171 -11.95 12.38 -2.87
C ASN A 171 -11.09 11.50 -3.80
N THR A 172 -9.81 11.28 -3.47
CA THR A 172 -8.86 10.53 -4.31
C THR A 172 -8.73 9.07 -3.88
N PHE A 173 -9.04 8.75 -2.61
CA PHE A 173 -8.85 7.40 -2.07
C PHE A 173 -9.64 6.33 -2.84
N ALA A 174 -10.86 6.65 -3.28
CA ALA A 174 -11.68 5.71 -4.07
C ALA A 174 -11.02 5.36 -5.42
N ASP A 175 -10.31 6.29 -6.03
CA ASP A 175 -9.59 6.05 -7.29
C ASP A 175 -8.25 5.35 -7.08
N ASP A 176 -7.59 5.59 -5.95
CA ASP A 176 -6.43 4.80 -5.53
C ASP A 176 -6.81 3.34 -5.27
N MET A 177 -7.98 3.10 -4.65
CA MET A 177 -8.50 1.75 -4.46
C MET A 177 -8.70 1.01 -5.78
N LYS A 178 -9.27 1.69 -6.79
CA LYS A 178 -9.45 1.14 -8.15
C LYS A 178 -8.12 0.94 -8.87
N SER A 179 -7.17 1.85 -8.70
CA SER A 179 -5.85 1.78 -9.35
C SER A 179 -5.02 0.59 -8.86
N TRP A 180 -5.28 0.12 -7.63
CA TRP A 180 -4.68 -1.09 -7.07
C TRP A 180 -5.54 -2.36 -7.25
N TYR A 181 -6.54 -2.32 -8.12
CA TYR A 181 -7.42 -3.45 -8.41
C TYR A 181 -6.90 -4.25 -9.62
N PRO A 182 -6.34 -5.45 -9.42
CA PRO A 182 -5.77 -6.26 -10.50
C PRO A 182 -6.81 -7.07 -11.30
N GLY A 183 -8.10 -6.83 -11.05
CA GLY A 183 -9.20 -7.67 -11.53
C GLY A 183 -9.57 -8.82 -10.57
N LYS A 184 -10.76 -9.40 -10.78
CA LYS A 184 -11.18 -10.64 -10.10
C LYS A 184 -10.21 -11.78 -10.46
N GLY A 185 -9.88 -12.62 -9.49
CA GLY A 185 -9.06 -13.83 -9.71
C GLY A 185 -7.54 -13.62 -9.67
N PHE A 186 -7.03 -12.43 -9.34
CA PHE A 186 -5.59 -12.25 -9.14
C PHE A 186 -5.07 -13.10 -7.96
N SER A 187 -4.27 -14.11 -8.28
CA SER A 187 -3.65 -15.02 -7.32
C SER A 187 -2.19 -14.66 -6.98
N GLY A 188 -1.68 -13.53 -7.46
CA GLY A 188 -0.25 -13.16 -7.36
C GLY A 188 0.53 -13.49 -8.63
N CYS A 189 1.83 -13.21 -8.65
CA CYS A 189 2.71 -13.53 -9.80
C CYS A 189 3.44 -14.88 -9.67
N GLY A 190 2.85 -15.89 -9.01
CA GLY A 190 3.46 -17.22 -8.90
C GLY A 190 4.84 -17.19 -8.23
N MET A 191 4.92 -16.71 -6.99
CA MET A 191 6.18 -16.42 -6.27
C MET A 191 6.72 -17.58 -5.44
N ASN A 192 6.18 -18.79 -5.66
CA ASN A 192 6.53 -20.02 -4.94
C ASN A 192 7.84 -20.60 -5.48
#